data_AF-A0A8X7QDN9-F1
#
_entry.id   AF-A0A8X7QDN9-F1
#
_cell.length_a   1.000
_cell.length_b   1.000
_cell.length_c   1.000
_cell.angle_alpha   90.00
_cell.angle_beta   90.00
_cell.angle_gamma   90.00
#
_symmetry.space_group_name_H-M   'P 1'
#
loop_
_entity.id
_entity.type
_entity.pdbx_description
1 polymer ?
#
loop_
_entity_poly.entity_id
_entity_poly.type
_entity_poly.pdbx_seq_one_letter_code
_entity_poly.pdbx_strand_id
1 'polypeptide(L)' 'MLFQTTVYYVWKKRNSRRHQQREIQGDQLRRFIDKAVRNRICSLRYTHGHKLEGLLRRWFTVTL' A
#
# COMPACT_ATOMS: atom_id res chain seq x y z
N MET A 1 9.09 -1.83 -4.84
CA MET A 1 7.98 -0.87 -5.07
C MET A 1 7.14 -0.64 -3.81
N LEU A 2 6.61 -1.69 -3.17
CA LEU A 2 5.89 -1.61 -1.88
C LEU A 2 6.65 -0.80 -0.80
N PHE A 3 7.94 -1.11 -0.61
CA PHE A 3 8.81 -0.39 0.32
C PHE A 3 8.86 1.12 0.05
N GLN A 4 9.02 1.52 -1.21
CA GLN A 4 9.06 2.93 -1.60
C GLN A 4 7.71 3.62 -1.34
N THR A 5 6.59 2.96 -1.62
CA THR A 5 5.24 3.47 -1.33
C THR A 5 5.02 3.65 0.18
N THR A 6 5.40 2.67 0.99
CA THR A 6 5.31 2.76 2.46
C THR A 6 6.19 3.89 2.99
N VAL A 7 7.44 3.98 2.53
CA VAL A 7 8.37 5.06 2.92
C VAL A 7 7.81 6.44 2.54
N TYR A 8 7.26 6.58 1.33
CA TYR A 8 6.65 7.83 0.87
C TYR A 8 5.46 8.23 1.74
N TYR A 9 4.56 7.30 2.08
CA TYR A 9 3.39 7.58 2.90
C TYR A 9 3.75 7.89 4.37
N VAL A 10 4.77 7.21 4.92
CA VAL A 10 5.31 7.52 6.25
C VAL A 10 5.94 8.92 6.26
N TRP A 11 6.74 9.24 5.25
CA TRP A 11 7.32 10.57 5.08
C TRP A 11 6.23 11.64 4.95
N LYS A 12 5.22 11.40 4.11
CA LYS A 12 4.08 12.32 3.90
C LYS A 12 3.32 12.57 5.20
N LYS A 13 3.06 11.54 6.01
CA LYS A 13 2.42 11.67 7.33
C LYS A 13 3.25 12.55 8.28
N ARG A 14 4.58 12.35 8.32
CA ARG A 14 5.48 13.18 9.15
C ARG A 14 5.57 14.61 8.64
N ASN A 15 5.57 14.81 7.33
CA ASN A 15 5.66 16.13 6.72
C ASN A 15 4.36 16.93 6.92
N SER A 16 3.19 16.30 6.79
CA SER A 16 1.91 16.96 7.08
C SER A 16 1.79 17.42 8.54
N ARG A 17 2.32 16.64 9.50
CA ARG A 17 2.42 17.09 10.91
C ARG A 17 3.31 18.32 11.07
N ARG A 18 4.43 18.37 10.36
CA ARG A 18 5.39 19.49 10.42
C ARG A 18 4.82 20.79 9.81
N HIS A 19 3.91 20.68 8.84
CA HIS A 19 3.27 21.81 8.18
C HIS A 19 1.87 22.16 8.73
N GLN A 20 1.47 21.65 9.90
CA GLN A 20 0.14 21.86 10.51
C GLN A 20 -1.05 21.56 9.57
N GLN A 21 -0.81 20.74 8.54
CA GLN A 21 -1.83 20.33 7.59
C GLN A 21 -2.67 19.22 8.22
N ARG A 22 -3.98 19.16 7.91
CA ARG A 22 -4.92 18.16 8.43
C ARG A 22 -4.26 16.79 8.55
N GLU A 23 -4.13 16.31 9.79
CA GLU A 23 -3.48 15.03 10.05
C GLU A 23 -4.20 13.94 9.27
N ILE A 24 -3.47 13.28 8.37
CA ILE A 24 -3.97 12.05 7.75
C ILE A 24 -4.07 11.03 8.90
N GLN A 25 -5.29 10.67 9.28
CA GLN A 25 -5.54 9.64 10.29
C GLN A 25 -4.77 8.37 9.91
N GLY A 26 -4.15 7.72 10.89
CA GLY A 26 -3.34 6.52 10.67
C GLY A 26 -4.10 5.42 9.91
N ASP A 27 -5.41 5.31 10.16
CA ASP A 27 -6.31 4.39 9.47
C ASP A 27 -6.50 4.71 7.99
N GLN A 28 -6.54 5.99 7.62
CA GLN A 28 -6.59 6.38 6.21
C GLN A 28 -5.29 6.01 5.49
N LEU A 29 -4.13 6.18 6.15
CA LEU A 29 -2.84 5.81 5.57
C LEU A 29 -2.76 4.32 5.25
N ARG A 30 -3.23 3.48 6.17
CA ARG A 30 -3.24 2.03 5.99
C ARG A 30 -4.15 1.62 4.83
N ARG A 31 -5.33 2.24 4.71
CA ARG A 31 -6.25 2.05 3.57
C ARG A 31 -5.64 2.50 2.24
N PHE A 32 -4.91 3.61 2.22
CA PHE A 32 -4.22 4.07 1.01
C PHE A 32 -3.14 3.10 0.55
N ILE A 33 -2.34 2.58 1.49
CA ILE A 33 -1.30 1.60 1.19
C ILE A 33 -1.93 0.31 0.68
N ASP A 34 -2.95 -0.24 1.36
CA ASP A 34 -3.64 -1.45 0.91
C ASP A 34 -4.24 -1.26 -0.50
N LYS A 35 -4.92 -0.14 -0.75
CA LYS A 35 -5.49 0.16 -2.07
C LYS A 35 -4.42 0.28 -3.15
N ALA A 36 -3.30 0.93 -2.87
CA ALA A 36 -2.19 1.06 -3.82
C ALA A 36 -1.60 -0.31 -4.17
N VAL A 37 -1.47 -1.20 -3.18
CA VAL A 37 -0.95 -2.55 -3.36
C VAL A 37 -1.93 -3.41 -4.15
N ARG A 38 -3.21 -3.42 -3.78
CA ARG A 38 -4.28 -4.10 -4.53
C ARG A 38 -4.36 -3.61 -5.97
N ASN A 39 -4.36 -2.30 -6.21
CA ASN A 39 -4.40 -1.76 -7.58
C ASN A 39 -3.18 -2.18 -8.40
N ARG A 40 -1.98 -2.20 -7.81
CA ARG A 40 -0.77 -2.65 -8.50
C ARG A 40 -0.83 -4.15 -8.82
N ILE A 41 -1.32 -4.94 -7.87
CA ILE A 41 -1.54 -6.38 -8.05
C ILE A 41 -2.54 -6.61 -9.19
N CYS A 42 -3.71 -5.96 -9.17
CA CYS A 42 -4.70 -6.09 -10.23
C CYS A 42 -4.15 -5.62 -11.60
N SER A 43 -3.35 -4.55 -11.61
CA SER A 43 -2.71 -4.03 -12.83
C SER A 43 -1.66 -4.97 -13.43
N LEU A 44 -1.09 -5.90 -12.66
CA LEU A 44 -0.11 -6.87 -13.16
C LEU A 44 -0.76 -7.99 -13.99
N ARG A 45 -2.10 -8.01 -14.14
CA ARG A 45 -2.87 -8.98 -14.95
C ARG A 45 -2.35 -10.41 -14.77
N TYR A 46 -2.38 -10.88 -13.51
CA TYR A 46 -1.93 -12.22 -13.14
C TYR A 46 -2.56 -13.28 -14.04
N THR A 47 -1.76 -13.83 -14.94
CA THR A 47 -2.11 -14.99 -15.75
C THR A 47 -1.76 -16.25 -14.94
N HIS A 48 -2.44 -17.38 -15.18
CA HIS A 48 -2.20 -18.61 -14.43
C HIS A 48 -0.71 -19.00 -14.49
N GLY A 49 -0.06 -19.25 -13.33
CA GLY A 49 1.39 -19.54 -13.25
C GLY A 49 2.30 -18.31 -13.11
N HIS A 50 1.76 -17.13 -12.84
CA HIS A 50 2.58 -15.92 -12.67
C HIS A 50 3.46 -16.02 -11.42
N LYS A 51 4.75 -15.71 -11.57
CA LYS A 51 5.80 -15.86 -10.53
C LYS A 51 5.50 -15.15 -9.19
N LEU A 52 4.57 -14.19 -9.20
CA LEU A 52 4.17 -13.41 -8.03
C LEU A 52 2.85 -13.89 -7.38
N GLU A 53 2.25 -14.99 -7.84
CA GLU A 53 0.94 -15.48 -7.36
C GLU A 53 0.94 -15.74 -5.83
N GLY A 54 2.03 -16.28 -5.29
CA GLY A 54 2.19 -16.47 -3.85
C GLY A 54 2.23 -15.17 -3.04
N LEU A 55 2.69 -14.07 -3.65
CA LEU A 55 2.74 -12.75 -3.05
C LEU A 55 1.32 -12.15 -2.92
N LEU A 56 0.48 -12.39 -3.93
CA LEU A 56 -0.93 -12.02 -3.94
C LEU A 56 -1.69 -12.79 -2.85
N ARG A 57 -1.58 -14.13 -2.84
CA ARG A 57 -2.24 -14.97 -1.81
C ARG A 57 -1.88 -14.50 -0.41
N ARG A 58 -0.59 -14.29 -0.12
CA ARG A 58 -0.13 -13.85 1.20
C ARG A 58 -0.61 -12.44 1.56
N TRP A 59 -0.68 -11.51 0.61
CA TRP A 59 -1.21 -10.16 0.88
C TRP A 59 -2.71 -10.20 1.19
N PHE A 60 -3.49 -10.99 0.46
CA PHE A 60 -4.92 -11.16 0.76
C PHE A 60 -5.14 -11.88 2.10
N THR A 61 -4.34 -12.89 2.46
CA THR A 61 -4.45 -13.57 3.77
C THR A 61 -4.08 -12.68 4.95
N VAL A 62 -3.14 -11.75 4.80
CA VAL A 62 -2.67 -10.87 5.89
C VAL A 62 -3.57 -9.65 6.08
N THR A 63 -4.37 -9.28 5.08
CA THR A 63 -5.14 -8.02 5.08
C THR A 63 -6.67 -8.22 5.12
N LEU A 64 -7.14 -9.47 5.03
CA LEU A 64 -8.50 -9.90 5.42
C LEU A 64 -8.54 -10.10 6.95
#